data_AF-A0A919Y8V6-F1
#
_entry.id   AF-A0A919Y8V6-F1
#
_cell.length_a   1.000
_cell.length_b   1.000
_cell.length_c   1.000
_cell.angle_alpha   90.00
_cell.angle_beta   90.00
_cell.angle_gamma   90.00
#
_symmetry.space_group_name_H-M   'P 1'
#
loop_
_entity.id
_entity.type
_entity.pdbx_description
1 polymer ?
#
loop_
_entity_poly.entity_id
_entity_poly.type
_entity_poly.pdbx_seq_one_letter_code
_entity_poly.pdbx_strand_id
1 'polypeptide(L)' 'MDIDSLVQRINELARKHKETGLTKEETEERAKLREQYLQNVRRNFKAQLESIEWVEDQKDR' A
#
# COMPACT_ATOMS: atom_id res chain seq x y z
N MET A 1 2.88 -12.68 4.38
CA MET A 1 2.33 -12.31 3.05
C MET A 1 3.21 -11.22 2.51
N ASP A 2 3.86 -11.48 1.38
CA ASP A 2 4.73 -10.51 0.73
C ASP A 2 3.89 -9.40 0.11
N ILE A 3 4.29 -8.15 0.30
CA ILE A 3 3.58 -6.98 -0.23
C ILE A 3 3.41 -7.11 -1.75
N ASP A 4 4.40 -7.68 -2.44
CA ASP A 4 4.34 -7.94 -3.88
C ASP A 4 3.19 -8.87 -4.28
N SER A 5 3.01 -9.98 -3.56
CA SER A 5 1.89 -10.91 -3.83
C SER A 5 0.52 -10.24 -3.62
N LEU A 6 0.42 -9.38 -2.61
CA LEU A 6 -0.80 -8.63 -2.30
C LEU A 6 -1.12 -7.62 -3.41
N VAL A 7 -0.11 -6.89 -3.89
CA VAL A 7 -0.25 -5.93 -5.00
C VAL A 7 -0.61 -6.64 -6.31
N GLN A 8 0.02 -7.77 -6.61
CA GLN A 8 -0.31 -8.60 -7.77
C GLN A 8 -1.78 -9.01 -7.75
N ARG A 9 -2.27 -9.51 -6.62
CA ARG A 9 -3.68 -9.91 -6.48
C ARG A 9 -4.64 -8.74 -6.65
N ILE A 10 -4.34 -7.57 -6.09
CA ILE A 10 -5.14 -6.36 -6.30
C ILE A 10 -5.20 -5.98 -7.78
N ASN A 11 -4.08 -6.10 -8.51
CA ASN A 11 -4.01 -5.79 -9.93
C ASN A 11 -4.76 -6.79 -10.80
N GLU A 12 -4.75 -8.08 -10.45
CA GLU A 12 -5.58 -9.11 -11.09
C GLU A 12 -7.07 -8.77 -10.96
N LEU A 13 -7.53 -8.49 -9.74
CA LEU A 13 -8.92 -8.10 -9.47
C LEU A 13 -9.28 -6.78 -10.18
N ALA A 14 -8.37 -5.83 -10.25
CA ALA A 14 -8.58 -4.59 -10.99
C ALA A 14 -8.72 -4.81 -12.51
N ARG A 15 -7.94 -5.74 -13.07
CA ARG A 15 -8.03 -6.11 -14.49
C ARG A 15 -9.34 -6.82 -14.80
N LYS A 16 -9.71 -7.80 -13.97
CA LYS A 16 -10.98 -8.51 -14.08
C LYS A 16 -12.18 -7.57 -13.97
N HIS A 17 -12.14 -6.60 -13.05
CA HIS A 17 -13.17 -5.56 -12.95
C HIS A 17 -13.35 -4.77 -14.25
N LYS A 18 -12.25 -4.48 -14.96
CA LYS A 18 -12.27 -3.70 -16.19
C LYS A 18 -12.79 -4.50 -17.38
N GLU A 19 -12.50 -5.81 -17.44
CA GLU A 19 -12.88 -6.68 -18.55
C GLU A 19 -14.31 -7.22 -18.40
N THR A 20 -14.63 -7.81 -17.25
CA THR A 20 -15.87 -8.56 -17.03
C THR A 20 -16.71 -8.04 -15.87
N GLY A 21 -16.17 -7.13 -15.06
CA GLY A 21 -16.76 -6.75 -13.76
C GLY A 21 -16.32 -7.70 -12.64
N LEU A 22 -16.48 -7.26 -11.38
CA LEU A 22 -16.21 -8.08 -10.19
C LEU A 22 -17.52 -8.61 -9.62
N THR A 23 -17.45 -9.82 -9.06
CA THR A 23 -18.51 -10.28 -8.16
C THR A 23 -18.47 -9.52 -6.83
N LYS A 24 -19.52 -9.65 -6.02
CA LYS A 24 -19.55 -9.06 -4.66
C LYS A 24 -18.39 -9.57 -3.81
N GLU A 25 -18.15 -10.87 -3.83
CA GLU A 25 -17.08 -11.53 -3.07
C GLU A 25 -15.70 -11.00 -3.47
N GLU A 26 -15.45 -10.84 -4.77
CA GLU A 26 -14.19 -10.29 -5.28
C GLU A 26 -14.02 -8.80 -4.96
N THR A 27 -15.12 -8.07 -4.89
CA THR A 27 -15.12 -6.66 -4.47
C THR A 27 -14.74 -6.53 -3.00
N GLU A 28 -15.29 -7.38 -2.14
CA GLU A 28 -14.94 -7.46 -0.72
C GLU A 28 -13.48 -7.91 -0.52
N GLU A 29 -13.02 -8.92 -1.28
CA GLU A 29 -11.63 -9.36 -1.29
C GLU A 29 -10.70 -8.19 -1.66
N ARG A 30 -10.99 -7.49 -2.75
CA ARG A 30 -10.21 -6.33 -3.20
C ARG A 30 -10.19 -5.22 -2.16
N ALA A 31 -11.30 -4.96 -1.48
CA ALA A 31 -11.39 -3.94 -0.43
C ALA A 31 -10.49 -4.30 0.76
N LYS A 32 -10.57 -5.55 1.24
CA LYS A 32 -9.75 -6.07 2.34
C LYS A 32 -8.26 -6.03 2.01
N LEU A 33 -7.89 -6.44 0.79
CA LEU A 33 -6.50 -6.39 0.34
C LEU A 33 -5.99 -4.94 0.26
N ARG A 34 -6.80 -4.00 -0.25
CA ARG A 34 -6.44 -2.57 -0.29
C ARG A 34 -6.23 -1.98 1.09
N GLU A 35 -7.07 -2.35 2.06
CA GLU A 35 -6.90 -1.89 3.43
C GLU A 35 -5.58 -2.36 4.03
N GLN A 36 -5.24 -3.65 3.87
CA GLN A 36 -3.96 -4.19 4.31
C GLN A 36 -2.76 -3.50 3.64
N TYR A 37 -2.84 -3.23 2.34
CA TYR A 37 -1.81 -2.46 1.63
C TYR A 37 -1.64 -1.06 2.23
N LEU A 38 -2.73 -0.33 2.41
CA LEU A 38 -2.70 1.04 2.94
C LEU A 38 -2.16 1.10 4.36
N GLN A 39 -2.47 0.13 5.23
CA GLN A 39 -1.91 0.08 6.57
C GLN A 39 -0.39 -0.09 6.54
N ASN A 40 0.11 -0.99 5.68
CA ASN A 40 1.56 -1.19 5.50
C ASN A 40 2.24 0.06 4.95
N VAL A 41 1.66 0.70 3.93
CA VAL A 41 2.17 1.94 3.34
C VAL A 41 2.19 3.07 4.37
N ARG A 42 1.11 3.26 5.12
CA ARG A 42 1.03 4.30 6.17
C ARG A 42 2.09 4.10 7.24
N ARG A 43 2.32 2.85 7.68
CA ARG A 43 3.37 2.53 8.65
C ARG A 43 4.76 2.85 8.10
N ASN A 44 5.04 2.47 6.85
CA ASN A 44 6.31 2.76 6.20
C ASN A 44 6.53 4.26 6.04
N PHE A 45 5.50 4.98 5.59
CA PHE A 45 5.55 6.42 5.39
C PHE A 45 5.74 7.18 6.71
N LYS A 46 5.05 6.76 7.78
CA LYS A 46 5.27 7.34 9.12
C LYS A 46 6.72 7.15 9.59
N ALA A 47 7.28 5.95 9.42
CA ALA A 47 8.67 5.70 9.77
C ALA A 47 9.64 6.55 8.95
N GLN A 48 9.36 6.77 7.66
CA GLN A 48 10.14 7.68 6.82
C GLN A 48 10.05 9.13 7.31
N LEU A 49 8.86 9.62 7.69
CA LEU A 49 8.68 10.96 8.24
C LEU A 49 9.39 11.14 9.59
N GLU A 50 9.36 10.14 10.47
CA GLU A 50 10.08 10.14 11.75
C GLU A 50 11.61 10.14 11.56
N SER A 51 12.10 9.67 10.40
CA SER A 51 13.51 9.70 10.03
C SER A 51 13.96 11.02 9.38
N ILE A 52 13.05 11.99 9.17
CA ILE A 52 13.42 13.29 8.62
C ILE A 52 14.06 14.12 9.73
N GLU A 53 15.38 14.25 9.68
CA GLU A 53 16.15 15.18 10.52
C GLU A 53 16.35 16.52 9.81
N TRP A 54 16.33 17.61 10.60
CA TRP A 54 16.62 18.95 10.11
C TRP A 54 18.13 19.10 9.90
N VAL A 55 18.52 19.43 8.67
CA VAL A 55 19.94 19.51 8.26
C VAL A 55 20.67 20.74 8.85
N GLU A 56 19.96 21.64 9.54
CA GLU A 56 20.52 22.89 10.06
C GLU A 56 21.46 22.73 11.28
N ASP A 57 21.51 21.58 11.94
CA ASP A 57 22.42 21.32 13.08
C ASP A 57 23.79 20.72 12.68
N GLN A 58 24.06 20.47 11.39
CA GLN A 58 25.33 19.85 10.95
C GLN A 58 26.45 20.84 10.58
N LYS A 59 26.32 22.14 10.89
CA LYS A 59 27.28 23.16 10.44
C LYS A 59 28.20 23.77 11.50
N ASP A 60 28.27 23.19 12.70
CA ASP A 60 29.19 23.63 13.77
C ASP A 60 30.03 22.49 14.37
N ARG A 61 30.78 21.75 13.54
CA ARG A 61 31.91 20.91 13.98
C ARG A 61 33.20 21.27 13.27
#